data_AF-A0A7L3WUV6-F1
#
_entry.id   AF-A0A7L3WUV6-F1
#
_cell.length_a   1.000
_cell.length_b   1.000
_cell.length_c   1.000
_cell.angle_alpha   90.00
_cell.angle_beta   90.00
_cell.angle_gamma   90.00
#
_symmetry.space_group_name_H-M   'P 1'
#
loop_
_entity.id
_entity.type
_entity.pdbx_description
1 polymer ?
#
loop_
_entity_poly.entity_id
_entity_poly.type
_entity_poly.pdbx_seq_one_letter_code
_entity_poly.pdbx_strand_id
1 'polypeptide(L)'
;EAECPGGCRNGGFCNERHVCECPDGFYGPHCEKALCAPRCMNGGLCITPGLCICPPGFYGINCDKANCTTTCFNGGTCFYLGKCICPSGYEGDQCEISKCHQPCRNGGKCTGKNKCKCSKGYQGDLCSKPVCEPGCGLYGTCAEPNKCQCKEGWHGRHCNKRYGASGLSALRPAGSKHRQHTPSPKNTEERHVPPESNYIW
;
A
#
# COMPACT_ATOMS: atom_id res chain seq x y z
N GLU A 1 27.27 49.91 24.34
CA GLU A 1 26.71 48.56 24.53
C GLU A 1 27.82 47.55 24.31
N ALA A 2 27.91 46.50 25.12
CA ALA A 2 28.89 45.44 24.87
C ALA A 2 28.38 44.53 23.74
N GLU A 3 29.21 44.26 22.74
CA GLU A 3 28.87 43.36 21.64
C GLU A 3 29.49 41.98 21.87
N CYS A 4 28.69 40.93 21.83
CA CYS A 4 29.16 39.55 21.96
C CYS A 4 29.36 38.95 20.56
N PRO A 5 30.52 38.34 20.27
CA PRO A 5 30.72 37.61 19.01
C PRO A 5 29.64 36.54 18.83
N GLY A 6 28.95 36.52 17.68
CA GLY A 6 27.86 35.56 17.41
C GLY A 6 26.51 35.88 18.07
N GLY A 7 26.44 36.89 18.94
CA GLY A 7 25.22 37.34 19.61
C GLY A 7 24.72 36.40 20.70
N CYS A 8 23.82 36.91 21.55
CA CYS A 8 23.13 36.12 22.58
C CYS A 8 21.70 35.80 22.12
N ARG A 9 21.25 34.56 22.29
CA ARG A 9 19.92 34.07 21.89
C ARG A 9 18.96 34.04 23.08
N ASN A 10 17.68 33.82 22.79
CA ASN A 10 16.64 33.55 23.79
C ASN A 10 16.53 34.61 24.90
N GLY A 11 16.84 35.88 24.58
CA GLY A 11 16.79 36.98 25.54
C GLY A 11 18.04 37.12 26.43
N GLY A 12 19.14 36.44 26.10
CA GLY A 12 20.41 36.61 26.80
C GLY A 12 21.00 38.01 26.65
N PHE A 13 21.63 38.51 27.70
CA PHE A 13 22.28 39.83 27.75
C PHE A 13 23.80 39.69 27.57
N CYS A 14 24.40 40.55 26.75
CA CYS A 14 25.86 40.57 26.60
C CYS A 14 26.50 41.48 27.65
N ASN A 15 27.30 40.89 28.55
CA ASN A 15 28.00 41.67 29.57
C ASN A 15 29.32 42.29 29.06
N GLU A 16 29.92 43.13 29.89
CA GLU A 16 31.17 43.85 29.57
C GLU A 16 32.38 42.93 29.31
N ARG A 17 32.31 41.65 29.72
CA ARG A 17 33.34 40.65 29.44
C ARG A 17 33.12 39.92 28.10
N HIS A 18 32.17 40.39 27.29
CA HIS A 18 31.77 39.76 26.03
C HIS A 18 31.28 38.31 26.21
N VAL A 19 30.64 38.02 27.35
CA VAL A 19 30.02 36.73 27.66
C VAL A 19 28.52 36.91 27.77
N CYS A 20 27.76 36.00 27.15
CA CYS A 20 26.30 36.00 27.27
C CYS A 20 25.86 35.53 28.66
N GLU A 21 25.06 36.34 29.34
CA GLU A 21 24.33 35.99 30.54
C GLU A 21 22.96 35.46 30.15
N CYS A 22 22.74 34.18 30.44
CA CYS A 22 21.54 33.47 29.99
C CYS A 22 20.39 33.60 30.99
N PRO A 23 19.15 33.76 30.51
CA PRO A 23 17.98 33.71 31.38
C PRO A 23 17.74 32.30 31.92
N ASP A 24 16.91 32.22 32.96
CA ASP A 24 16.57 30.95 33.62
C ASP A 24 16.12 29.88 32.61
N GLY A 25 16.72 28.70 32.73
CA GLY A 25 16.43 27.56 31.85
C GLY A 25 17.19 27.57 30.50
N PHE A 26 18.07 28.53 30.24
CA PHE A 26 18.96 28.52 29.07
C PHE A 26 20.44 28.50 29.45
N TYR A 27 21.28 27.95 28.58
CA TYR A 27 22.72 27.85 28.78
C TYR A 27 23.47 27.72 27.44
N GLY A 28 24.80 27.75 27.51
CA GLY A 28 25.68 27.74 26.34
C GLY A 28 26.32 29.11 26.10
N PRO A 29 27.36 29.19 25.26
CA PRO A 29 28.08 30.43 24.97
C PRO A 29 27.19 31.53 24.37
N HIS A 30 26.10 31.16 23.70
CA HIS A 30 25.14 32.08 23.09
C HIS A 30 23.72 31.89 23.63
N CYS A 31 23.55 31.24 24.79
CA CYS A 31 22.25 30.89 25.38
C CYS A 31 21.35 30.08 24.44
N GLU A 32 21.97 29.25 23.58
CA GLU A 32 21.29 28.52 22.52
C GLU A 32 20.70 27.18 22.96
N LYS A 33 21.09 26.68 24.14
CA LYS A 33 20.62 25.41 24.69
C LYS A 33 19.59 25.66 25.78
N ALA A 34 18.55 24.84 25.82
CA ALA A 34 17.52 24.89 26.85
C ALA A 34 17.65 23.73 27.84
N LEU A 35 17.32 23.99 29.10
CA LEU A 35 17.16 23.02 30.18
C LEU A 35 15.67 22.75 30.36
N CYS A 36 15.26 21.51 30.11
CA CYS A 36 13.89 21.08 30.38
C CYS A 36 13.83 20.39 31.74
N ALA A 37 12.91 20.86 32.58
CA ALA A 37 12.52 20.22 33.83
C ALA A 37 11.00 19.99 33.78
N PRO A 38 10.52 18.74 33.68
CA PRO A 38 11.27 17.49 33.59
C PRO A 38 12.09 17.32 32.30
N ARG A 39 13.18 16.55 32.37
CA ARG A 39 14.04 16.26 31.21
C ARG A 39 13.29 15.48 30.14
N CYS A 40 13.52 15.79 28.87
CA CYS A 40 12.98 15.02 27.76
C CYS A 40 13.53 13.58 27.78
N MET A 41 12.64 12.59 27.69
CA MET A 41 12.95 11.17 27.69
C MET A 41 12.96 10.58 26.27
N ASN A 42 13.41 9.33 26.14
CA ASN A 42 13.38 8.54 24.90
C ASN A 42 14.06 9.19 23.69
N GLY A 43 15.01 10.11 23.92
CA GLY A 43 15.70 10.86 22.87
C GLY A 43 15.01 12.14 22.41
N GLY A 44 14.00 12.62 23.15
CA GLY A 44 13.35 13.91 22.88
C GLY A 44 14.31 15.10 23.02
N LEU A 45 14.06 16.14 22.21
CA LEU A 45 14.86 17.35 22.16
C LEU A 45 14.22 18.47 22.99
N CYS A 46 14.98 19.06 23.91
CA CYS A 46 14.55 20.25 24.63
C CYS A 46 14.81 21.49 23.77
N ILE A 47 13.75 22.19 23.37
CA ILE A 47 13.87 23.40 22.53
C ILE A 47 13.72 24.69 23.33
N THR A 48 12.89 24.68 24.36
CA THR A 48 12.70 25.77 25.32
C THR A 48 12.40 25.17 26.70
N PRO A 49 12.59 25.92 27.80
CA PRO A 49 12.32 25.42 29.14
C PRO A 49 10.92 24.80 29.26
N GLY A 50 10.88 23.51 29.61
CA GLY A 50 9.64 22.75 29.80
C GLY A 50 8.97 22.22 28.52
N LEU A 51 9.54 22.46 27.34
CA LEU A 51 8.98 21.99 26.07
C LEU A 51 9.91 21.01 25.36
N CYS A 52 9.44 19.76 25.24
CA CYS A 52 10.12 18.69 24.54
C CYS A 52 9.48 18.42 23.17
N ILE A 53 10.31 18.30 22.13
CA ILE A 53 9.93 17.65 20.88
C ILE A 53 10.17 16.15 21.03
N CYS A 54 9.11 15.37 20.95
CA CYS A 54 9.18 13.92 21.13
C CYS A 54 9.56 13.18 19.85
N PRO A 55 10.34 12.09 19.97
CA PRO A 55 10.59 11.21 18.85
C PRO A 55 9.31 10.46 18.43
N PRO A 56 9.27 9.93 17.20
CA PRO A 56 8.17 9.10 16.74
C PRO A 56 7.79 8.00 17.74
N GLY A 57 6.50 7.82 17.97
CA GLY A 57 5.97 6.83 18.90
C GLY A 57 5.91 7.26 20.37
N PHE A 58 6.48 8.42 20.72
CA PHE A 58 6.44 8.98 22.08
C PHE A 58 5.68 10.30 22.14
N TYR A 59 5.10 10.58 23.31
CA TYR A 59 4.32 11.78 23.59
C TYR A 59 4.31 12.10 25.08
N GLY A 60 3.65 13.20 25.46
CA GLY A 60 3.67 13.72 26.82
C GLY A 60 4.65 14.88 26.96
N ILE A 61 4.58 15.59 28.08
CA ILE A 61 5.35 16.82 28.31
C ILE A 61 6.87 16.59 28.25
N ASN A 62 7.30 15.39 28.61
CA ASN A 62 8.69 14.94 28.59
C ASN A 62 8.91 13.66 27.78
N CYS A 63 8.00 13.32 26.86
CA CYS A 63 8.14 12.16 25.97
C CYS A 63 8.24 10.81 26.70
N ASP A 64 7.64 10.71 27.88
CA ASP A 64 7.64 9.53 28.74
C ASP A 64 6.60 8.48 28.32
N LYS A 65 5.52 8.91 27.67
CA LYS A 65 4.43 8.03 27.23
C LYS A 65 4.70 7.52 25.82
N ALA A 66 4.42 6.24 25.60
CA ALA A 66 4.51 5.61 24.29
C ALA A 66 3.10 5.40 23.72
N ASN A 67 2.86 5.85 22.49
CA ASN A 67 1.64 5.59 21.74
C ASN A 67 1.70 4.27 20.95
N CYS A 68 2.87 3.64 20.91
CA CYS A 68 3.12 2.42 20.15
C CYS A 68 2.86 1.15 20.97
N THR A 69 1.60 0.91 21.31
CA THR A 69 1.14 -0.39 21.82
C THR A 69 0.82 -1.37 20.69
N THR A 70 0.59 -0.84 19.49
CA THR A 70 0.26 -1.62 18.29
C THR A 70 1.51 -2.23 17.65
N THR A 71 1.48 -3.54 17.40
CA THR A 71 2.55 -4.23 16.67
C THR A 71 2.52 -3.85 15.18
N CYS A 72 3.64 -3.38 14.65
CA CYS A 72 3.84 -3.23 13.21
C CYS A 72 4.45 -4.52 12.63
N PHE A 73 3.81 -5.10 11.63
CA PHE A 73 4.28 -6.32 10.97
C PHE A 73 5.36 -6.03 9.93
N ASN A 74 6.03 -7.11 9.47
CA ASN A 74 6.96 -7.09 8.33
C ASN A 74 8.11 -6.07 8.45
N GLY A 75 8.52 -5.73 9.68
CA GLY A 75 9.58 -4.74 9.94
C GLY A 75 9.12 -3.28 9.90
N GLY A 76 7.81 -3.02 9.96
CA GLY A 76 7.28 -1.67 10.10
C GLY A 76 7.69 -1.00 11.41
N THR A 77 7.82 0.32 11.38
CA THR A 77 8.17 1.14 12.56
C THR A 77 6.95 1.91 13.02
N CYS A 78 6.53 1.74 14.27
CA CYS A 78 5.42 2.51 14.81
C CYS A 78 5.86 3.96 15.04
N PHE A 79 5.02 4.91 14.61
CA PHE A 79 5.29 6.35 14.81
C PHE A 79 4.15 7.08 15.51
N TYR A 80 2.96 6.49 15.55
CA TYR A 80 1.79 7.02 16.25
C TYR A 80 0.84 5.88 16.63
N LEU A 81 -0.14 6.17 17.49
CA LEU A 81 -1.13 5.20 17.95
C LEU A 81 -1.84 4.55 16.75
N GLY A 82 -1.67 3.23 16.60
CA GLY A 82 -2.25 2.47 15.50
C GLY A 82 -1.70 2.80 14.11
N LYS A 83 -0.59 3.54 14.00
CA LYS A 83 0.00 3.90 12.69
C LYS A 83 1.47 3.51 12.59
N CYS A 84 1.76 2.77 11.52
CA CYS A 84 3.08 2.26 11.20
C CYS A 84 3.64 2.90 9.92
N ILE A 85 4.95 3.18 9.93
CA ILE A 85 5.73 3.44 8.72
C ILE A 85 6.09 2.08 8.12
N CYS A 86 5.55 1.79 6.95
CA CYS A 86 5.73 0.49 6.30
C CYS A 86 6.96 0.45 5.39
N PRO A 87 7.73 -0.64 5.41
CA PRO A 87 8.83 -0.84 4.47
C PRO A 87 8.31 -0.92 3.04
N SER A 88 9.22 -0.72 2.08
CA SER A 88 8.88 -0.86 0.66
C SER A 88 8.28 -2.23 0.36
N GLY A 89 7.11 -2.25 -0.25
CA GLY A 89 6.38 -3.48 -0.54
C GLY A 89 5.29 -3.85 0.47
N TYR A 90 5.01 -3.01 1.48
CA TYR A 90 3.92 -3.22 2.43
C TYR A 90 3.01 -1.98 2.59
N GLU A 91 1.76 -2.21 2.98
CA GLU A 91 0.74 -1.23 3.38
C GLU A 91 -0.20 -1.80 4.45
N GLY A 92 -1.23 -1.03 4.80
CA GLY A 92 -2.07 -1.28 5.96
C GLY A 92 -1.61 -0.46 7.15
N ASP A 93 -2.49 -0.28 8.13
CA ASP A 93 -2.18 0.50 9.35
C ASP A 93 -1.07 -0.16 10.17
N GLN A 94 -0.92 -1.48 10.05
CA GLN A 94 0.10 -2.30 10.72
C GLN A 94 1.10 -2.92 9.75
N CYS A 95 1.14 -2.51 8.48
CA CYS A 95 2.03 -3.08 7.45
C CYS A 95 1.78 -4.57 7.16
N GLU A 96 0.54 -5.02 7.34
CA GLU A 96 0.09 -6.39 7.18
C GLU A 96 -0.19 -6.77 5.72
N ILE A 97 -0.40 -5.78 4.84
CA ILE A 97 -0.76 -5.99 3.44
C ILE A 97 0.50 -5.92 2.58
N SER A 98 0.76 -6.95 1.77
CA SER A 98 1.86 -6.94 0.80
C SER A 98 1.43 -6.20 -0.48
N LYS A 99 2.21 -5.22 -0.92
CA LYS A 99 2.05 -4.54 -2.21
C LYS A 99 2.64 -5.38 -3.33
N CYS A 100 1.81 -5.64 -4.34
CA CYS A 100 2.26 -6.21 -5.60
C CYS A 100 2.43 -5.08 -6.62
N HIS A 101 3.53 -5.09 -7.39
CA HIS A 101 3.69 -4.14 -8.49
C HIS A 101 2.72 -4.47 -9.64
N GLN A 102 2.42 -5.75 -9.85
CA GLN A 102 1.35 -6.21 -10.73
C GLN A 102 0.31 -7.00 -9.94
N PRO A 103 -0.99 -6.67 -10.07
CA PRO A 103 -2.03 -7.33 -9.28
C PRO A 103 -2.14 -8.82 -9.61
N CYS A 104 -2.33 -9.63 -8.58
CA CYS A 104 -2.63 -11.05 -8.73
C CYS A 104 -4.00 -11.23 -9.41
N ARG A 105 -4.08 -12.11 -10.41
CA ARG A 105 -5.34 -12.41 -11.11
C ARG A 105 -6.06 -13.60 -10.48
N ASN A 106 -7.31 -13.81 -10.89
CA ASN A 106 -8.09 -15.02 -10.59
C ASN A 106 -8.17 -15.34 -9.08
N GLY A 107 -8.30 -14.29 -8.25
CA GLY A 107 -8.42 -14.42 -6.79
C GLY A 107 -7.10 -14.74 -6.06
N GLY A 108 -5.95 -14.65 -6.73
CA GLY A 108 -4.66 -14.81 -6.08
C GLY A 108 -4.41 -13.74 -5.01
N LYS A 109 -3.73 -14.12 -3.92
CA LYS A 109 -3.33 -13.20 -2.86
C LYS A 109 -1.89 -12.77 -3.04
N CYS A 110 -1.64 -11.46 -2.96
CA CYS A 110 -0.29 -10.93 -2.99
C CYS A 110 0.48 -11.39 -1.75
N THR A 111 1.69 -11.90 -1.95
CA THR A 111 2.60 -12.29 -0.87
C THR A 111 3.96 -11.60 -0.95
N GLY A 112 4.14 -10.71 -1.93
CA GLY A 112 5.35 -9.92 -2.09
C GLY A 112 5.46 -9.34 -3.51
N LYS A 113 6.62 -8.78 -3.84
CA LYS A 113 6.88 -8.14 -5.14
C LYS A 113 6.68 -9.13 -6.30
N ASN A 114 5.56 -9.00 -7.01
CA ASN A 114 5.14 -9.88 -8.11
C ASN A 114 5.07 -11.37 -7.73
N LYS A 115 4.86 -11.67 -6.45
CA LYS A 115 4.64 -13.04 -5.97
C LYS A 115 3.21 -13.16 -5.49
N CYS A 116 2.47 -14.05 -6.14
CA CYS A 116 1.09 -14.33 -5.80
C CYS A 116 0.92 -15.77 -5.32
N LYS A 117 0.22 -15.93 -4.19
CA LYS A 117 -0.35 -17.22 -3.80
C LYS A 117 -1.63 -17.44 -4.59
N CYS A 118 -1.60 -18.38 -5.53
CA CYS A 118 -2.72 -18.62 -6.43
C CYS A 118 -3.85 -19.42 -5.80
N SER A 119 -5.07 -19.10 -6.24
CA SER A 119 -6.25 -19.92 -5.99
C SER A 119 -6.13 -21.27 -6.70
N LYS A 120 -6.88 -22.26 -6.22
CA LYS A 120 -6.91 -23.61 -6.80
C LYS A 120 -7.22 -23.54 -8.30
N GLY A 121 -6.40 -24.22 -9.11
CA GLY A 121 -6.58 -24.29 -10.56
C GLY A 121 -5.88 -23.19 -11.36
N TYR A 122 -5.10 -22.31 -10.71
CA TYR A 122 -4.27 -21.31 -11.38
C TYR A 122 -2.82 -21.38 -10.93
N GLN A 123 -1.90 -20.95 -11.79
CA GLN A 123 -0.46 -20.94 -11.56
C GLN A 123 0.25 -19.77 -12.26
N GLY A 124 1.56 -19.69 -12.04
CA GLY A 124 2.44 -18.61 -12.50
C GLY A 124 2.47 -17.44 -11.53
N ASP A 125 3.42 -16.52 -11.74
CA ASP A 125 3.75 -15.45 -10.79
C ASP A 125 2.57 -14.53 -10.44
N LEU A 126 1.64 -14.35 -11.40
CA LEU A 126 0.44 -13.52 -11.26
C LEU A 126 -0.86 -14.33 -11.30
N CYS A 127 -0.79 -15.65 -11.18
CA CYS A 127 -1.96 -16.54 -11.22
C CYS A 127 -2.79 -16.41 -12.50
N SER A 128 -2.14 -16.08 -13.62
CA SER A 128 -2.79 -15.86 -14.91
C SER A 128 -2.95 -17.13 -15.74
N LYS A 129 -2.22 -18.20 -15.43
CA LYS A 129 -2.24 -19.45 -16.20
C LYS A 129 -3.19 -20.45 -15.53
N PRO A 130 -4.28 -20.88 -16.20
CA PRO A 130 -5.11 -21.96 -15.68
C PRO A 130 -4.35 -23.29 -15.70
N VAL A 131 -4.69 -24.16 -14.76
CA VAL A 131 -4.14 -25.50 -14.60
C VAL A 131 -5.20 -26.52 -15.01
N CYS A 132 -4.80 -27.47 -15.87
CA CYS A 132 -5.62 -28.59 -16.28
C CYS A 132 -4.91 -29.88 -15.92
N GLU A 133 -5.53 -30.70 -15.06
CA GLU A 133 -5.01 -31.99 -14.61
C GLU A 133 -6.07 -33.09 -14.79
N PRO A 134 -5.85 -34.08 -15.68
CA PRO A 134 -4.77 -34.19 -16.65
C PRO A 134 -4.78 -33.06 -17.70
N GLY A 135 -3.62 -32.79 -18.31
CA GLY A 135 -3.46 -31.76 -19.34
C GLY A 135 -4.36 -31.97 -20.57
N CYS A 136 -4.47 -30.93 -21.40
CA CYS A 136 -5.35 -30.90 -22.57
C CYS A 136 -4.83 -31.61 -23.83
N GLY A 137 -3.90 -32.56 -23.67
CA GLY A 137 -3.24 -33.23 -24.78
C GLY A 137 -2.46 -32.28 -25.70
N LEU A 138 -2.02 -32.78 -26.86
CA LEU A 138 -1.27 -32.01 -27.86
C LEU A 138 -2.15 -31.06 -28.70
N TYR A 139 -3.46 -31.32 -28.73
CA TYR A 139 -4.42 -30.64 -29.58
C TYR A 139 -5.44 -29.80 -28.79
N GLY A 140 -5.10 -29.45 -27.55
CA GLY A 140 -5.93 -28.57 -26.73
C GLY A 140 -5.09 -27.57 -25.93
N THR A 141 -5.74 -26.47 -25.55
CA THR A 141 -5.19 -25.46 -24.63
C THR A 141 -6.08 -25.35 -23.40
N CYS A 142 -5.47 -25.20 -22.23
CA CYS A 142 -6.22 -24.97 -20.99
C CYS A 142 -6.76 -23.54 -21.00
N ALA A 143 -8.06 -23.38 -21.18
CA ALA A 143 -8.71 -22.07 -21.27
C ALA A 143 -9.16 -21.59 -19.88
N GLU A 144 -9.62 -22.51 -19.05
CA GLU A 144 -10.03 -22.30 -17.66
C GLU A 144 -9.58 -23.53 -16.83
N PRO A 145 -9.59 -23.46 -15.49
CA PRO A 145 -9.21 -24.60 -14.66
C PRO A 145 -9.94 -25.88 -15.06
N ASN A 146 -9.17 -26.91 -15.43
CA ASN A 146 -9.67 -28.21 -15.92
C ASN A 146 -10.63 -28.16 -17.13
N LYS A 147 -10.62 -27.07 -17.91
CA LYS A 147 -11.43 -26.93 -19.13
C LYS A 147 -10.53 -26.71 -20.34
N CYS A 148 -10.52 -27.72 -21.20
CA CYS A 148 -9.74 -27.73 -22.42
C CYS A 148 -10.53 -27.15 -23.58
N GLN A 149 -9.91 -26.22 -24.29
CA GLN A 149 -10.36 -25.77 -25.60
C GLN A 149 -9.61 -26.59 -26.67
N CYS A 150 -10.35 -27.38 -27.45
CA CYS A 150 -9.75 -28.23 -28.47
C CYS A 150 -9.53 -27.49 -29.79
N LYS A 151 -8.46 -27.85 -30.49
CA LYS A 151 -8.22 -27.45 -31.89
C LYS A 151 -9.26 -28.11 -32.80
N GLU A 152 -9.46 -27.52 -33.97
CA GLU A 152 -10.40 -28.03 -34.97
C GLU A 152 -10.12 -29.51 -35.32
N GLY A 153 -11.17 -30.31 -35.44
CA GLY A 153 -11.05 -31.75 -35.70
C GLY A 153 -10.75 -32.60 -34.46
N TRP A 154 -10.56 -32.00 -33.27
CA TRP A 154 -10.32 -32.69 -32.01
C TRP A 154 -11.40 -32.43 -30.97
N HIS A 155 -11.66 -33.41 -30.11
CA HIS A 155 -12.66 -33.33 -29.06
C HIS A 155 -12.34 -34.22 -27.85
N GLY A 156 -13.26 -34.19 -26.87
CA GLY A 156 -13.11 -34.88 -25.59
C GLY A 156 -12.52 -33.99 -24.51
N ARG A 157 -12.60 -34.44 -23.25
CA ARG A 157 -12.18 -33.67 -22.07
C ARG A 157 -10.70 -33.23 -22.11
N HIS A 158 -9.85 -34.01 -22.77
CA HIS A 158 -8.41 -33.76 -22.90
C HIS A 158 -7.96 -33.60 -24.35
N CYS A 159 -8.89 -33.30 -25.27
CA CYS A 159 -8.62 -33.07 -26.70
C CYS A 159 -7.72 -34.12 -27.37
N ASN A 160 -7.89 -35.39 -26.98
CA ASN A 160 -7.11 -36.53 -27.45
C ASN A 160 -7.88 -37.44 -28.40
N LYS A 161 -9.12 -37.08 -28.76
CA LYS A 161 -9.94 -37.82 -29.72
C LYS A 161 -10.13 -37.00 -30.99
N ARG A 162 -9.96 -37.62 -32.15
CA ARG A 162 -10.23 -37.02 -33.45
C ARG A 162 -11.67 -37.33 -33.85
N TYR A 163 -12.36 -36.37 -34.46
CA TYR A 163 -13.60 -36.70 -35.17
C TYR A 163 -13.23 -37.67 -36.31
N GLY A 164 -13.90 -38.83 -36.36
CA GLY A 164 -13.56 -39.89 -37.31
C GLY A 164 -13.67 -39.46 -38.77
N ALA A 165 -12.79 -39.99 -39.62
CA ALA A 165 -12.75 -39.73 -41.07
C ALA A 165 -13.85 -40.46 -41.87
N SER A 166 -15.01 -40.74 -41.24
CA SER A 166 -16.13 -41.43 -41.85
C SER A 166 -17.37 -40.57 -41.69
N GLY A 167 -17.58 -39.67 -42.66
CA GLY A 167 -18.75 -38.80 -42.72
C GLY A 167 -18.40 -37.32 -42.80
N LEU A 168 -17.84 -36.90 -43.92
CA LEU A 168 -18.09 -35.55 -44.45
C LEU A 168 -19.60 -35.44 -44.72
N SER A 169 -20.39 -35.20 -43.69
CA SER A 169 -21.76 -34.70 -43.79
C SER A 169 -22.16 -34.06 -42.47
N ALA A 170 -22.48 -32.77 -42.58
CA ALA A 170 -23.10 -31.90 -41.59
C ALA A 170 -22.19 -31.39 -40.44
N LEU A 171 -21.45 -30.33 -40.73
CA LEU A 171 -21.89 -28.98 -40.36
C LEU A 171 -21.26 -27.99 -41.35
N ARG A 172 -22.10 -27.46 -42.25
CA ARG A 172 -21.81 -26.20 -42.96
C ARG A 172 -21.34 -25.17 -41.93
N PRO A 173 -20.43 -24.25 -42.29
CA PRO A 173 -20.39 -22.97 -41.60
C PRO A 173 -21.77 -22.35 -41.78
N ALA A 174 -22.55 -22.22 -40.71
CA ALA A 174 -23.61 -21.24 -40.69
C ALA A 174 -22.88 -19.91 -40.90
N GLY A 175 -22.98 -19.38 -42.13
CA GLY A 175 -22.45 -18.07 -42.45
C GLY A 175 -22.84 -17.12 -41.34
N SER A 176 -21.87 -16.35 -40.87
CA SER A 176 -22.05 -15.23 -39.97
C SER A 176 -23.03 -14.25 -40.61
N LYS A 177 -24.33 -14.50 -40.47
CA LYS A 177 -25.33 -13.45 -40.50
C LYS A 177 -24.97 -12.60 -39.30
N HIS A 178 -24.33 -11.46 -39.56
CA HIS A 178 -24.41 -10.30 -38.69
C HIS A 178 -25.89 -10.03 -38.44
N ARG A 179 -26.44 -10.62 -37.37
CA ARG A 179 -27.67 -10.14 -36.77
C ARG A 179 -27.21 -9.16 -35.72
N GLN A 180 -27.16 -7.90 -36.12
CA GLN A 180 -27.14 -6.78 -35.19
C GLN A 180 -28.30 -7.00 -34.20
N HIS A 181 -27.97 -7.37 -32.97
CA HIS A 181 -28.89 -7.20 -31.86
C HIS A 181 -28.63 -5.80 -31.31
N THR A 182 -29.34 -4.85 -31.91
CA THR A 182 -29.72 -3.60 -31.26
C THR A 182 -30.49 -3.94 -29.97
N PRO A 183 -30.12 -3.40 -28.81
CA PRO A 183 -30.99 -3.37 -27.65
C PRO A 183 -32.09 -2.32 -27.90
N SER A 184 -33.36 -2.71 -27.82
CA SER A 184 -34.48 -1.78 -27.82
C SER A 184 -34.55 -1.05 -26.46
N PRO A 185 -34.99 0.23 -26.43
CA PRO A 185 -34.82 1.10 -25.28
C PRO A 185 -35.79 0.73 -24.15
N LYS A 186 -35.26 0.49 -22.96
CA LYS A 186 -36.05 0.60 -21.73
C LYS A 186 -35.91 2.02 -21.21
N ASN A 187 -36.98 2.78 -21.39
CA ASN A 187 -37.19 4.08 -20.80
C ASN A 187 -37.35 3.90 -19.28
N THR A 188 -36.42 4.44 -18.50
CA THR A 188 -36.61 4.71 -17.07
C THR A 188 -36.00 6.07 -16.79
N GLU A 189 -36.87 7.02 -16.44
CA GLU A 189 -36.59 8.41 -16.11
C GLU A 189 -35.37 8.59 -15.18
N GLU A 190 -34.38 9.34 -15.66
CA GLU A 190 -33.34 9.92 -14.81
C GLU A 190 -33.86 11.20 -14.14
N ARG A 191 -34.25 11.07 -12.87
CA ARG A 191 -34.43 12.21 -11.96
C ARG A 191 -33.05 12.75 -11.61
N HIS A 192 -32.71 13.91 -12.18
CA HIS A 192 -31.50 14.67 -11.86
C HIS A 192 -31.48 15.08 -10.38
N VAL A 193 -30.44 14.66 -9.66
CA VAL A 193 -30.04 15.24 -8.37
C VAL A 193 -28.62 15.80 -8.54
N PRO A 194 -28.38 17.10 -8.31
CA PRO A 194 -27.07 17.72 -8.52
C PRO A 194 -26.05 17.32 -7.44
N PRO A 195 -24.75 17.40 -7.74
CA PRO A 195 -23.68 16.98 -6.83
C PRO A 195 -23.45 18.00 -5.71
N GLU A 196 -23.49 17.54 -4.46
CA GLU A 196 -23.03 18.34 -3.32
C GLU A 196 -21.50 18.47 -3.34
N SER A 197 -21.07 19.74 -3.37
CA SER A 197 -19.72 20.19 -3.12
C SER A 197 -19.37 20.01 -1.64
N ASN A 198 -18.40 19.15 -1.34
CA ASN A 198 -17.76 19.12 -0.02
C ASN A 198 -16.59 20.11 -0.02
N TYR A 199 -16.85 21.35 0.37
CA TYR A 199 -15.84 22.26 0.91
C TYR A 199 -15.99 22.35 2.41
N ILE A 200 -14.91 21.98 3.10
CA ILE A 200 -14.67 22.15 4.52
C ILE A 200 -14.24 23.61 4.74
N TRP A 201 -14.91 24.32 5.65
CA TRP A 201 -14.38 25.47 6.40
C TRP A 201 -14.54 25.17 7.89
#